data_AF-E0SA02-F1
#
_entry.id   AF-E0SA02-F1
#
_cell.length_a   1.000
_cell.length_b   1.000
_cell.length_c   1.000
_cell.angle_alpha   90.00
_cell.angle_beta   90.00
_cell.angle_gamma   90.00
#
_symmetry.space_group_name_H-M   'P 1'
#
loop_
_entity.id
_entity.type
_entity.pdbx_description
1 polymer ?
#
loop_
_entity_poly.entity_id
_entity_poly.type
_entity_poly.pdbx_seq_one_letter_code
_entity_poly.pdbx_strand_id
1 'polypeptide(L)'
;MDQSDELIRRVLDERSLEALSTLKHINKEKGEMLQSALAQHFYSVRRPISYSEYIEIAKKIEEKNSKPSVNFRRRGNFFELDDI
;
A
#
# COMPACT_ATOMS: atom_id res chain seq x y z
N MET A 1 16.36 -2.91 -12.98
CA MET A 1 15.22 -1.99 -13.01
C MET A 1 14.01 -2.76 -12.53
N ASP A 2 13.29 -2.26 -11.53
CA ASP A 2 12.14 -2.93 -10.93
C ASP A 2 11.01 -3.13 -11.95
N GLN A 3 10.60 -4.37 -12.18
CA GLN A 3 9.47 -4.71 -13.07
C GLN A 3 8.18 -3.96 -12.69
N SER A 4 8.06 -3.60 -11.41
CA SER A 4 7.01 -2.80 -10.82
C SER A 4 6.92 -1.39 -11.41
N ASP A 5 8.06 -0.75 -11.71
CA ASP A 5 8.09 0.62 -12.24
C ASP A 5 7.65 0.65 -13.72
N GLU A 6 8.04 -0.36 -14.49
CA GLU A 6 7.64 -0.48 -15.88
C GLU A 6 6.15 -0.80 -16.03
N LEU A 7 5.62 -1.68 -15.17
CA LEU A 7 4.18 -1.98 -15.13
C LEU A 7 3.36 -0.74 -14.79
N ILE A 8 3.79 0.02 -13.79
CA ILE A 8 3.08 1.22 -13.34
C ILE A 8 3.02 2.29 -14.43
N ARG A 9 4.11 2.48 -15.18
CA ARG A 9 4.14 3.38 -16.36
C ARG A 9 3.20 2.98 -17.48
N ARG A 10 2.89 1.70 -17.64
CA ARG A 10 1.98 1.20 -18.69
C ARG A 10 0.51 1.18 -18.27
N VAL A 11 0.25 1.16 -16.98
CA VAL A 11 -1.08 0.91 -16.41
C VAL A 11 -1.75 2.19 -15.90
N LEU A 12 -0.97 3.17 -15.49
CA LEU A 12 -1.46 4.45 -14.99
C LEU A 12 -1.52 5.49 -16.11
N ASP A 13 -2.56 6.33 -16.08
CA ASP A 13 -2.61 7.57 -16.87
C ASP A 13 -1.51 8.55 -16.46
N GLU A 14 -1.14 9.47 -17.37
CA GLU A 14 -0.06 10.46 -17.15
C GLU A 14 -0.25 11.28 -15.86
N ARG A 15 -1.47 11.75 -15.59
CA ARG A 15 -1.79 12.51 -14.37
C ARG A 15 -1.56 11.71 -13.10
N SER A 16 -1.89 10.42 -13.13
CA SER A 16 -1.70 9.50 -12.00
C SER A 16 -0.21 9.22 -11.77
N LEU A 17 0.58 9.12 -12.86
CA LEU A 17 2.03 8.94 -12.79
C LEU A 17 2.73 10.17 -12.20
N GLU A 18 2.38 11.37 -12.64
CA GLU A 18 2.92 12.62 -12.09
C GLU A 18 2.62 12.76 -10.60
N ALA A 19 1.37 12.47 -10.20
CA ALA A 19 0.97 12.50 -8.80
C ALA A 19 1.75 11.49 -7.95
N LEU A 20 1.90 10.25 -8.44
CA LEU A 20 2.70 9.22 -7.77
C LEU A 20 4.18 9.61 -7.67
N SER A 21 4.75 10.18 -8.73
CA SER A 21 6.16 10.60 -8.73
C SER A 21 6.40 11.76 -7.77
N THR A 22 5.47 12.72 -7.72
CA THR A 22 5.51 13.83 -6.77
C THR A 22 5.44 13.30 -5.34
N LEU A 23 4.53 12.35 -5.08
CA LEU A 23 4.41 11.72 -3.77
C LEU A 23 5.70 10.99 -3.37
N LYS A 24 6.31 10.21 -4.26
CA LYS A 24 7.60 9.53 -4.00
C LYS A 24 8.72 10.52 -3.67
N HIS A 25 8.70 11.72 -4.25
CA HIS A 25 9.70 12.76 -3.96
C HIS A 25 9.50 13.40 -2.58
N ILE A 26 8.24 13.62 -2.18
CA ILE A 26 7.90 14.20 -0.86
C ILE A 26 8.06 13.15 0.26
N ASN A 27 7.57 11.94 0.02
CA ASN A 27 7.61 10.84 0.97
C ASN A 27 7.77 9.51 0.22
N LYS A 28 9.02 9.05 0.17
CA LYS A 28 9.41 7.83 -0.54
C LYS A 28 8.65 6.60 -0.05
N GLU A 29 8.53 6.41 1.26
CA GLU A 29 7.86 5.25 1.87
C GLU A 29 6.38 5.19 1.47
N LYS A 30 5.65 6.29 1.62
CA LYS A 30 4.24 6.37 1.18
C LYS A 30 4.09 6.15 -0.32
N GLY A 31 5.02 6.69 -1.12
CA GLY A 31 5.04 6.51 -2.58
C GLY A 31 5.24 5.05 -2.99
N GLU A 32 6.15 4.32 -2.33
CA GLU A 32 6.39 2.89 -2.57
C GLU A 32 5.21 2.02 -2.12
N MET A 33 4.59 2.34 -0.99
CA MET A 33 3.35 1.67 -0.54
C MET A 33 2.22 1.85 -1.54
N LEU A 34 2.01 3.08 -2.02
CA LEU A 34 0.98 3.37 -3.02
C LEU A 34 1.25 2.65 -4.34
N GLN A 35 2.50 2.64 -4.79
CA GLN A 35 2.88 1.90 -5.99
C GLN A 35 2.58 0.41 -5.85
N SER A 36 2.91 -0.19 -4.72
CA SER A 36 2.65 -1.61 -4.45
C SER A 36 1.16 -1.92 -4.46
N ALA A 37 0.34 -1.06 -3.86
CA ALA A 37 -1.12 -1.20 -3.86
C ALA A 37 -1.73 -1.06 -5.27
N LEU A 38 -1.22 -0.13 -6.09
CA LEU A 38 -1.66 0.04 -7.47
C LEU A 38 -1.30 -1.18 -8.32
N ALA A 39 -0.09 -1.73 -8.16
CA ALA A 39 0.30 -2.97 -8.85
C ALA A 39 -0.60 -4.15 -8.44
N GLN A 40 -0.88 -4.31 -7.14
CA GLN A 40 -1.79 -5.36 -6.65
C GLN A 40 -3.22 -5.18 -7.19
N HIS A 41 -3.72 -3.96 -7.23
CA HIS A 41 -5.02 -3.65 -7.80
C HIS A 41 -5.06 -4.02 -9.30
N PHE A 42 -4.02 -3.66 -10.05
CA PHE A 42 -3.90 -4.04 -11.45
C PHE A 42 -3.92 -5.55 -11.65
N TYR A 43 -3.17 -6.33 -10.86
CA TYR A 43 -3.19 -7.79 -10.96
C TYR A 43 -4.57 -8.39 -10.67
N SER A 44 -5.38 -7.71 -9.85
CA SER A 44 -6.74 -8.14 -9.50
C SER A 44 -7.76 -7.82 -10.58
N VAL A 45 -7.72 -6.62 -11.18
CA VAL A 45 -8.72 -6.15 -12.15
C VAL A 45 -8.29 -6.39 -13.61
N ARG A 46 -6.99 -6.49 -13.87
CA ARG A 46 -6.37 -6.67 -15.20
C ARG A 46 -6.77 -5.63 -16.25
N ARG A 47 -6.96 -4.38 -15.82
CA ARG A 47 -7.27 -3.22 -16.69
C ARG A 47 -6.47 -1.99 -16.27
N PRO A 48 -6.24 -1.03 -17.18
CA PRO A 48 -5.64 0.27 -16.84
C PRO A 48 -6.41 0.97 -15.71
N ILE A 49 -5.69 1.69 -14.85
CA ILE A 49 -6.25 2.32 -13.65
C ILE A 49 -6.50 3.79 -13.97
N SER A 50 -7.76 4.19 -13.89
CA SER A 50 -8.16 5.58 -14.07
C SER A 50 -7.69 6.49 -12.93
N TYR A 51 -7.61 7.79 -13.18
CA TYR A 51 -7.27 8.76 -12.14
C TYR A 51 -8.23 8.74 -10.93
N SER A 52 -9.52 8.48 -11.14
CA SER A 52 -10.48 8.31 -10.05
C SER A 52 -10.15 7.11 -9.16
N GLU A 53 -9.82 5.96 -9.76
CA GLU A 53 -9.43 4.75 -9.02
C GLU A 53 -8.12 4.96 -8.27
N TYR A 54 -7.16 5.67 -8.88
CA TYR A 54 -5.93 6.07 -8.20
C TYR A 54 -6.21 6.85 -6.91
N ILE A 55 -7.10 7.85 -6.96
CA ILE A 55 -7.48 8.65 -5.77
C ILE A 55 -8.12 7.75 -4.70
N GLU A 56 -9.01 6.84 -5.08
CA GLU A 56 -9.64 5.93 -4.13
C GLU A 56 -8.63 5.02 -3.45
N ILE A 57 -7.66 4.48 -4.21
CA ILE A 57 -6.61 3.62 -3.67
C ILE A 57 -5.70 4.43 -2.73
N ALA A 58 -5.33 5.65 -3.11
CA ALA A 58 -4.54 6.56 -2.28
C ALA A 58 -5.25 6.88 -0.95
N LYS A 59 -6.56 7.20 -0.99
CA LYS A 59 -7.36 7.44 0.23
C LYS A 59 -7.41 6.22 1.14
N LYS A 60 -7.63 5.01 0.58
CA LYS A 60 -7.65 3.76 1.35
C LYS A 60 -6.32 3.49 2.07
N ILE A 61 -5.19 3.89 1.49
CA ILE A 61 -3.87 3.73 2.12
C ILE A 61 -3.70 4.71 3.28
N GLU A 62 -4.10 5.97 3.12
CA GLU A 62 -4.09 6.95 4.21
C GLU A 62 -5.00 6.53 5.37
N GLU A 63 -6.19 5.97 5.08
CA GLU A 63 -7.09 5.43 6.11
C GLU A 63 -6.50 4.22 6.84
N LYS A 64 -5.81 3.32 6.14
CA LYS A 64 -5.12 2.17 6.75
C LYS A 64 -3.96 2.62 7.64
N ASN A 65 -3.19 3.61 7.22
CA ASN A 65 -2.08 4.16 7.99
C ASN A 65 -2.54 5.02 9.18
N SER A 66 -3.74 5.60 9.12
CA SER A 66 -4.36 6.31 10.26
C SER A 66 -4.93 5.36 11.32
N LYS A 67 -5.10 4.07 10.96
CA LYS A 67 -5.33 2.90 11.81
C LYS A 67 -4.24 2.62 12.87
N PRO A 68 -4.27 3.03 14.16
CA PRO A 68 -3.29 2.49 15.10
C PRO A 68 -3.53 0.98 15.24
N SER A 69 -2.67 0.16 14.63
CA SER A 69 -2.67 -1.28 14.84
C SER A 69 -2.09 -1.55 16.23
N VAL A 70 -2.96 -1.75 17.22
CA VAL A 70 -2.54 -2.23 18.54
C VAL A 70 -2.16 -3.70 18.39
N ASN A 71 -0.87 -3.95 18.20
CA ASN A 71 -0.31 -5.29 18.27
C ASN A 71 -0.31 -5.75 19.74
N PHE A 72 -1.35 -6.46 20.16
CA PHE A 72 -1.34 -7.18 21.43
C PHE A 72 -0.33 -8.33 21.36
N ARG A 73 0.95 -8.05 21.64
CA ARG A 73 1.91 -9.09 21.97
C ARG A 73 1.63 -9.56 23.40
N ARG A 74 0.88 -10.65 23.57
CA ARG A 74 0.87 -11.38 24.85
C ARG A 74 2.28 -11.90 25.10
N ARG A 75 3.05 -11.23 25.96
CA ARG A 75 4.23 -11.83 26.60
C ARG A 75 3.71 -12.63 27.79
N GLY A 76 3.87 -13.95 27.74
CA GLY A 76 3.71 -14.83 28.90
C GLY A 76 2.86 -16.06 28.61
N ASN A 77 3.53 -17.21 28.44
CA ASN A 77 3.04 -18.44 29.03
C ASN A 77 3.07 -18.21 30.56
N PHE A 78 1.94 -17.82 31.14
CA PHE A 78 1.80 -17.65 32.60
C PHE A 78 0.70 -18.58 33.16
N PHE A 79 0.53 -19.74 32.53
CA PHE A 79 -0.33 -20.82 33.02
C PHE A 79 0.34 -22.16 32.72
N GLU A 80 1.46 -22.41 33.37
CA GLU A 80 1.88 -23.76 33.76
C GLU A 80 2.08 -23.71 35.27
N LEU A 81 0.97 -23.84 35.99
CA LEU A 81 0.92 -24.06 37.44
C LEU A 81 -0.31 -24.95 37.70
N ASP A 82 -0.26 -26.14 37.13
CA ASP A 82 -1.07 -27.29 37.53
C ASP A 82 -0.14 -28.50 37.52
N ASP A 83 0.59 -28.66 38.64
CA ASP A 83 1.07 -29.93 39.19
C ASP A 83 1.80 -29.64 40.52
N ILE A 84 1.02 -29.51 41.61
CA ILE A 84 1.45 -29.79 42.99
C ILE A 84 0.38 -30.65 43.64
#